data_AF-A0A2P7QVB9-F1
#
_entry.id   AF-A0A2P7QVB9-F1
#
_cell.length_a   1.000
_cell.length_b   1.000
_cell.length_c   1.000
_cell.angle_alpha   90.00
_cell.angle_beta   90.00
_cell.angle_gamma   90.00
#
_symmetry.space_group_name_H-M   'P 1'
#
loop_
_entity.id
_entity.type
_entity.pdbx_description
1 polymer ?
#
loop_
_entity_poly.entity_id
_entity_poly.type
_entity_poly.pdbx_seq_one_letter_code
_entity_poly.pdbx_strand_id
1 'polypeptide(L)'
;MLDGEIDIADAADVAGVKSCGDPALWHEAAMAALAYRGDPHDFLPWVLQQPETDRATAGWIFLWAEGSLYLRGETDFPLDHVAGAKMLELFGAVCARSQGIGFVNDALGLDRDFDGERRKCLAIIQNGEVAPGIVAPAALLARPFGPPRTDGRFTLDDGIIVCEGLA
;
A
#
# COMPACT_ATOMS: atom_id res chain seq x y z
N MET A 1 15.79 -18.18 1.58
CA MET A 1 15.15 -17.50 0.44
C MET A 1 13.81 -18.18 0.23
N LEU A 2 12.77 -17.40 -0.01
CA LEU A 2 11.47 -17.95 -0.40
C LEU A 2 11.59 -18.27 -1.89
N ASP A 3 11.73 -19.55 -2.23
CA ASP A 3 11.59 -20.03 -3.59
C ASP A 3 10.21 -20.69 -3.69
N GLY A 4 9.44 -20.37 -4.73
CA GLY A 4 8.10 -20.92 -4.93
C GLY A 4 6.99 -19.87 -4.94
N GLU A 5 5.78 -20.34 -4.70
CA GLU A 5 4.55 -19.54 -4.69
C GLU A 5 4.25 -19.06 -3.27
N ILE A 6 3.88 -17.79 -3.12
CA ILE A 6 3.45 -17.17 -1.87
C ILE A 6 1.99 -16.77 -2.02
N ASP A 7 1.13 -17.30 -1.15
CA ASP A 7 -0.26 -16.85 -1.00
C ASP A 7 -0.39 -16.03 0.30
N ILE A 8 -0.74 -14.75 0.18
CA ILE A 8 -0.89 -13.89 1.37
C ILE A 8 -2.08 -14.31 2.25
N ALA A 9 -2.97 -15.18 1.74
CA ALA A 9 -4.05 -15.78 2.52
C ALA A 9 -3.55 -16.92 3.42
N ASP A 10 -2.32 -17.40 3.24
CA ASP A 10 -1.67 -18.38 4.11
C ASP A 10 -0.81 -17.71 5.20
N ALA A 11 -0.94 -18.19 6.44
CA ALA A 11 -0.29 -17.59 7.59
C ALA A 11 1.24 -17.84 7.61
N ALA A 12 1.69 -18.99 7.12
CA ALA A 12 3.11 -19.34 7.06
C ALA A 12 3.82 -18.50 5.99
N ASP A 13 3.17 -18.28 4.86
CA ASP A 13 3.65 -17.42 3.78
C ASP A 13 3.77 -15.96 4.25
N VAL A 14 2.74 -15.43 4.91
CA VAL A 14 2.81 -14.08 5.51
C VAL A 14 3.95 -13.98 6.53
N ALA A 15 4.16 -15.00 7.36
CA ALA A 15 5.29 -15.02 8.30
C ALA A 15 6.64 -15.03 7.57
N GLY A 16 6.75 -15.79 6.47
CA GLY A 16 7.90 -15.81 5.57
C GLY A 16 8.20 -14.43 4.99
N VAL A 17 7.19 -13.79 4.39
CA VAL A 17 7.27 -12.43 3.83
C VAL A 17 7.70 -11.42 4.89
N LYS A 18 7.13 -11.48 6.10
CA LYS A 18 7.50 -10.60 7.22
C LYS A 18 8.97 -10.77 7.62
N SER A 19 9.50 -11.99 7.56
CA SER A 19 10.88 -12.31 7.96
C SER A 19 11.95 -11.97 6.93
N CYS A 20 11.61 -11.84 5.64
CA CYS A 20 12.59 -11.67 4.58
C CYS A 20 13.25 -10.29 4.54
N GLY A 21 12.56 -9.25 5.05
CA GLY A 21 13.09 -7.89 5.06
C GLY A 21 13.18 -7.21 3.68
N ASP A 22 12.48 -7.71 2.65
CA ASP A 22 12.56 -7.18 1.28
C ASP A 22 11.36 -6.28 0.93
N PRO A 23 11.56 -4.95 0.79
CA PRO A 23 10.47 -4.03 0.44
C PRO A 23 9.82 -4.29 -0.92
N ALA A 24 10.52 -4.89 -1.88
CA ALA A 24 9.93 -5.23 -3.18
C ALA A 24 8.93 -6.39 -3.01
N LEU A 25 9.27 -7.43 -2.24
CA LEU A 25 8.32 -8.50 -1.93
C LEU A 25 7.13 -7.97 -1.11
N TRP A 26 7.37 -7.05 -0.17
CA TRP A 26 6.29 -6.43 0.58
C TRP A 26 5.32 -5.62 -0.28
N HIS A 27 5.81 -5.03 -1.36
CA HIS A 27 4.98 -4.32 -2.33
C HIS A 27 4.04 -5.28 -3.05
N GLU A 28 4.57 -6.37 -3.60
CA GLU A 28 3.77 -7.41 -4.26
C GLU A 28 2.75 -8.03 -3.29
N ALA A 29 3.15 -8.28 -2.03
CA ALA A 29 2.24 -8.78 -1.01
C ALA A 29 1.12 -7.78 -0.65
N ALA A 30 1.40 -6.48 -0.65
CA ALA A 30 0.38 -5.47 -0.43
C ALA A 30 -0.62 -5.42 -1.60
N MET A 31 -0.11 -5.55 -2.83
CA MET A 31 -0.95 -5.62 -4.04
C MET A 31 -1.83 -6.88 -4.04
N ALA A 32 -1.25 -8.05 -3.75
CA ALA A 32 -1.97 -9.32 -3.63
C ALA A 32 -3.10 -9.22 -2.59
N ALA A 33 -2.80 -8.63 -1.43
CA ALA A 33 -3.77 -8.46 -0.35
C ALA A 33 -4.93 -7.54 -0.75
N LEU A 34 -4.63 -6.38 -1.32
CA LEU A 34 -5.65 -5.38 -1.68
C LEU A 34 -6.51 -5.80 -2.88
N ALA A 35 -5.88 -6.34 -3.92
CA ALA A 35 -6.54 -6.56 -5.20
C ALA A 35 -7.14 -7.96 -5.38
N TYR A 36 -6.76 -8.94 -4.54
CA TYR A 36 -7.14 -10.34 -4.80
C TYR A 36 -7.57 -11.12 -3.54
N ARG A 37 -6.77 -11.06 -2.48
CA ARG A 37 -6.80 -12.09 -1.41
C ARG A 37 -7.34 -11.59 -0.06
N GLY A 38 -7.46 -10.28 0.14
CA GLY A 38 -7.81 -9.66 1.42
C GLY A 38 -6.60 -9.57 2.37
N ASP A 39 -6.82 -9.35 3.66
CA ASP A 39 -5.72 -9.28 4.64
C ASP A 39 -6.03 -10.05 5.94
N PRO A 40 -6.19 -11.38 5.88
CA PRO A 40 -6.61 -12.18 7.04
C PRO A 40 -5.55 -12.27 8.15
N HIS A 41 -4.28 -11.96 7.85
CA HIS A 41 -3.14 -12.14 8.76
C HIS A 41 -2.43 -10.83 9.13
N ASP A 42 -3.16 -9.71 9.03
CA ASP A 42 -2.70 -8.37 9.40
C ASP A 42 -1.33 -8.03 8.79
N PHE A 43 -1.16 -8.31 7.51
CA PHE A 43 0.03 -7.93 6.76
C PHE A 43 0.04 -6.43 6.46
N LEU A 44 -1.08 -5.84 6.03
CA LEU A 44 -1.14 -4.43 5.62
C LEU A 44 -0.87 -3.45 6.79
N PRO A 45 -1.45 -3.64 8.00
CA PRO A 45 -1.08 -2.81 9.14
C PRO A 45 0.39 -3.01 9.54
N TRP A 46 0.90 -4.24 9.48
CA TRP A 46 2.28 -4.55 9.84
C TRP A 46 3.28 -3.88 8.89
N VAL A 47 3.04 -3.95 7.57
CA VAL A 47 3.98 -3.40 6.59
C VAL A 47 4.06 -1.88 6.71
N LEU A 48 2.99 -1.19 7.08
CA LEU A 48 3.02 0.25 7.32
C LEU A 48 3.87 0.67 8.53
N GLN A 49 4.22 -0.25 9.43
CA GLN A 49 5.08 0.04 10.59
C GLN A 49 6.57 -0.18 10.30
N GLN A 50 6.95 -0.83 9.20
CA GLN A 50 8.35 -1.15 8.95
C GLN A 50 9.14 0.11 8.52
N PRO A 51 10.38 0.32 8.98
CA PRO A 51 11.17 1.48 8.56
C PRO A 51 11.39 1.51 7.04
N GLU A 52 11.59 0.35 6.43
CA GLU A 52 11.95 0.19 5.02
C GLU A 52 10.76 0.23 4.06
N THR A 53 9.53 0.42 4.55
CA THR A 53 8.33 0.52 3.71
C THR A 53 8.48 1.60 2.67
N ASP A 54 8.41 1.19 1.41
CA ASP A 54 8.48 2.09 0.28
C ASP A 54 7.22 2.96 0.19
N ARG A 55 7.41 4.21 -0.23
CA ARG A 55 6.30 5.14 -0.48
C ARG A 55 5.29 4.57 -1.47
N ALA A 56 5.73 3.83 -2.48
CA ALA A 56 4.86 3.17 -3.44
C ALA A 56 3.94 2.14 -2.79
N THR A 57 4.43 1.37 -1.81
CA THR A 57 3.60 0.39 -1.08
C THR A 57 2.48 1.08 -0.29
N ALA A 58 2.81 2.16 0.41
CA ALA A 58 1.79 2.98 1.08
C ALA A 58 0.88 3.72 0.07
N GLY A 59 1.41 4.07 -1.10
CA GLY A 59 0.65 4.65 -2.20
C GLY A 59 -0.36 3.66 -2.78
N TRP A 60 -0.01 2.38 -2.89
CA TRP A 60 -0.94 1.31 -3.25
C TRP A 60 -2.09 1.23 -2.24
N ILE A 61 -1.77 1.15 -0.95
CA ILE A 61 -2.79 1.09 0.12
C ILE A 61 -3.71 2.32 0.11
N PHE A 62 -3.16 3.51 -0.12
CA PHE A 62 -3.94 4.75 0.01
C PHE A 62 -4.65 5.18 -1.28
N LEU A 63 -3.94 5.19 -2.41
CA LEU A 63 -4.42 5.79 -3.65
C LEU A 63 -5.19 4.80 -4.52
N TRP A 64 -4.82 3.52 -4.53
CA TRP A 64 -5.62 2.54 -5.27
C TRP A 64 -6.99 2.36 -4.63
N ALA A 65 -7.04 2.41 -3.31
CA ALA A 65 -8.27 2.32 -2.52
C ALA A 65 -9.10 3.63 -2.47
N GLU A 66 -8.82 4.60 -3.35
CA GLU A 66 -9.52 5.88 -3.42
C GLU A 66 -9.45 6.73 -2.14
N GLY A 67 -8.26 6.94 -1.59
CA GLY A 67 -8.03 7.72 -0.38
C GLY A 67 -8.57 9.17 -0.43
N SER A 68 -8.95 9.70 -1.60
CA SER A 68 -9.68 10.97 -1.68
C SER A 68 -11.08 10.91 -1.04
N LEU A 69 -11.74 9.74 -1.06
CA LEU A 69 -13.00 9.50 -0.34
C LEU A 69 -12.77 9.59 1.17
N TYR A 70 -11.73 8.91 1.66
CA TYR A 70 -11.33 8.98 3.06
C TYR A 70 -11.07 10.42 3.50
N LEU A 71 -10.34 11.23 2.71
CA LEU A 71 -10.10 12.63 3.06
C LEU A 71 -11.37 13.47 3.19
N ARG A 72 -12.47 13.08 2.53
CA ARG A 72 -13.79 13.72 2.67
C ARG A 72 -14.65 13.15 3.81
N GLY A 73 -14.13 12.16 4.55
CA GLY A 73 -14.82 11.53 5.67
C GLY A 73 -15.74 10.39 5.26
N GLU A 74 -15.65 9.90 4.03
CA GLU A 74 -16.37 8.71 3.60
C GLU A 74 -15.82 7.46 4.31
N THR A 75 -16.69 6.48 4.55
CA THR A 75 -16.36 5.23 5.25
C THR A 75 -16.65 3.98 4.43
N ASP A 76 -17.21 4.15 3.25
CA ASP A 76 -17.51 3.08 2.30
C ASP A 76 -16.57 3.21 1.11
N PHE A 77 -15.84 2.13 0.80
CA PHE A 77 -14.77 2.12 -0.20
C PHE A 77 -15.01 0.98 -1.18
N PRO A 78 -14.68 1.15 -2.48
CA PRO A 78 -15.00 0.20 -3.53
C PRO A 78 -14.03 -1.00 -3.56
N LEU A 79 -13.76 -1.61 -2.40
CA LEU A 79 -12.86 -2.76 -2.24
C LEU A 79 -13.58 -3.95 -1.61
N ASP A 80 -13.75 -5.02 -2.39
CA ASP A 80 -14.50 -6.20 -1.96
C ASP A 80 -13.69 -7.13 -1.02
N HIS A 81 -12.36 -7.00 -1.02
CA HIS A 81 -11.47 -7.95 -0.33
C HIS A 81 -11.05 -7.51 1.09
N VAL A 82 -11.22 -6.22 1.43
CA VAL A 82 -10.86 -5.68 2.74
C VAL A 82 -12.04 -4.92 3.32
N ALA A 83 -12.48 -5.30 4.52
CA ALA A 83 -13.64 -4.67 5.17
C ALA A 83 -13.41 -3.15 5.36
N GLY A 84 -14.45 -2.32 5.15
CA GLY A 84 -14.36 -0.86 5.22
C GLY A 84 -13.76 -0.33 6.54
N ALA A 85 -14.11 -0.96 7.69
CA ALA A 85 -13.51 -0.60 8.98
C ALA A 85 -11.98 -0.80 9.00
N LYS A 86 -11.49 -1.87 8.37
CA LYS A 86 -10.06 -2.13 8.24
C LYS A 86 -9.39 -1.13 7.30
N MET A 87 -10.07 -0.76 6.22
CA MET A 87 -9.58 0.30 5.31
C MET A 87 -9.45 1.65 6.01
N LEU A 88 -10.40 2.03 6.88
CA LEU A 88 -10.28 3.24 7.69
C LEU A 88 -9.03 3.24 8.58
N GLU A 89 -8.75 2.11 9.23
CA GLU A 89 -7.54 1.95 10.04
C GLU A 89 -6.27 2.08 9.18
N LEU A 90 -6.25 1.47 8.00
CA LEU A 90 -5.12 1.53 7.07
C LEU A 90 -4.89 2.95 6.55
N PHE A 91 -5.94 3.69 6.17
CA PHE A 91 -5.80 5.09 5.77
C PHE A 91 -5.28 5.95 6.91
N GLY A 92 -5.81 5.76 8.12
CA GLY A 92 -5.30 6.42 9.32
C GLY A 92 -3.82 6.14 9.56
N ALA A 93 -3.39 4.88 9.40
CA ALA A 93 -2.00 4.47 9.56
C ALA A 93 -1.08 5.08 8.50
N VAL A 94 -1.51 5.12 7.22
CA VAL A 94 -0.75 5.81 6.15
C VAL A 94 -0.61 7.29 6.46
N CYS A 95 -1.69 7.94 6.89
CA CYS A 95 -1.68 9.36 7.24
C CYS A 95 -0.74 9.65 8.41
N ALA A 96 -0.84 8.87 9.49
CA ALA A 96 0.01 9.00 10.66
C ALA A 96 1.49 8.80 10.30
N ARG A 97 1.83 7.75 9.52
CA ARG A 97 3.19 7.52 9.06
C ARG A 97 3.71 8.68 8.22
N SER A 98 2.91 9.12 7.25
CA SER A 98 3.24 10.21 6.33
C SER A 98 3.52 11.53 7.03
N GLN A 99 2.90 11.77 8.19
CA GLN A 99 3.14 12.94 9.04
C GLN A 99 4.27 12.76 10.05
N GLY A 100 4.49 11.53 10.51
CA GLY A 100 5.56 11.19 11.45
C GLY A 100 6.89 10.94 10.75
N ILE A 101 7.23 9.66 10.60
CA ILE A 101 8.54 9.22 10.10
C ILE A 101 8.69 9.32 8.58
N GLY A 102 7.58 9.43 7.84
CA GLY A 102 7.56 9.51 6.38
C GLY A 102 8.02 8.23 5.69
N PHE A 103 8.68 8.39 4.55
CA PHE A 103 9.16 7.31 3.69
C PHE A 103 10.61 7.55 3.30
N VAL A 104 11.50 6.69 3.79
CA VAL A 104 12.93 6.73 3.44
C VAL A 104 13.21 6.09 2.08
N ASN A 105 12.34 5.15 1.66
CA ASN A 105 12.39 4.46 0.39
C ASN A 105 11.29 4.98 -0.55
N ASP A 106 11.66 5.23 -1.81
CA ASP A 106 10.78 5.67 -2.89
C ASP A 106 11.36 5.19 -4.23
N ALA A 107 11.69 3.90 -4.27
CA ALA A 107 12.41 3.28 -5.38
C ALA A 107 11.49 2.52 -6.31
N LEU A 108 10.36 1.99 -5.83
CA LEU A 108 9.52 1.06 -6.59
C LEU A 108 8.65 1.75 -7.64
N GLY A 109 8.14 2.96 -7.35
CA GLY A 109 7.26 3.69 -8.27
C GLY A 109 5.84 3.10 -8.36
N LEU A 110 4.96 3.79 -9.09
CA LEU A 110 3.55 3.39 -9.29
C LEU A 110 3.10 3.75 -10.71
N ASP A 111 2.07 3.07 -11.19
CA ASP A 111 1.48 3.35 -12.49
C ASP A 111 0.97 4.79 -12.55
N ARG A 112 1.02 5.38 -13.76
CA ARG A 112 0.62 6.78 -13.97
C ARG A 112 -0.82 7.07 -13.55
N ASP A 113 -1.67 6.06 -13.53
CA ASP A 113 -3.09 6.19 -13.21
C ASP A 113 -3.29 6.58 -11.72
N PHE A 114 -2.32 6.26 -10.86
CA PHE A 114 -2.28 6.70 -9.46
C PHE A 114 -2.12 8.22 -9.31
N ASP A 115 -1.53 8.91 -10.30
CA ASP A 115 -1.37 10.36 -10.25
C ASP A 115 -2.70 11.08 -10.37
N GLY A 116 -3.71 10.46 -11.01
CA GLY A 116 -5.07 10.96 -11.05
C GLY A 116 -5.64 11.10 -9.65
N GLU A 117 -5.58 10.02 -8.86
CA GLU A 117 -6.06 10.02 -7.47
C GLU A 117 -5.23 10.93 -6.55
N ARG A 118 -3.90 10.94 -6.73
CA ARG A 118 -2.99 11.84 -5.99
C ARG A 118 -3.40 13.30 -6.17
N ARG A 119 -3.73 13.71 -7.40
CA ARG A 119 -4.18 15.08 -7.70
C ARG A 119 -5.55 15.39 -7.10
N LYS A 120 -6.50 14.45 -7.07
CA LYS A 120 -7.78 14.63 -6.36
C LYS A 120 -7.54 14.90 -4.87
N CYS A 121 -6.67 14.12 -4.24
CA CYS A 121 -6.29 14.32 -2.83
C CYS A 121 -5.69 15.70 -2.60
N LEU A 122 -4.77 16.14 -3.46
CA LEU A 122 -4.18 17.48 -3.37
C LEU A 122 -5.20 18.60 -3.53
N ALA A 123 -6.17 18.46 -4.44
CA ALA A 123 -7.23 19.44 -4.62
C ALA A 123 -8.11 19.57 -3.37
N ILE A 124 -8.50 18.45 -2.75
CA ILE A 124 -9.25 18.44 -1.48
C ILE A 124 -8.50 19.21 -0.39
N ILE A 125 -7.19 18.96 -0.26
CA ILE A 125 -6.34 19.65 0.71
C ILE A 125 -6.27 21.16 0.42
N GLN A 126 -6.03 21.53 -0.84
CA GLN A 126 -5.91 22.93 -1.26
C GLN A 126 -7.21 23.71 -1.08
N ASN A 127 -8.36 23.06 -1.28
CA ASN A 127 -9.68 23.66 -1.12
C ASN A 127 -10.14 23.72 0.34
N GLY A 128 -9.41 23.11 1.29
CA GLY A 128 -9.83 23.02 2.69
C GLY A 128 -11.01 22.07 2.91
N GLU A 129 -11.18 21.09 2.03
CA GLU A 129 -12.29 20.11 2.04
C GLU A 129 -11.98 18.86 2.87
N VAL A 130 -10.83 18.81 3.56
CA VAL A 130 -10.48 17.68 4.43
C VAL A 130 -11.45 17.62 5.60
N ALA A 131 -12.04 16.45 5.82
CA ALA A 131 -13.01 16.24 6.89
C ALA A 131 -12.40 16.49 8.28
N PRO A 132 -13.21 16.96 9.26
CA PRO A 132 -12.72 17.21 10.61
C PRO A 132 -12.06 15.98 11.24
N GLY A 133 -10.88 16.19 11.85
CA GLY A 133 -10.13 15.13 12.53
C GLY A 133 -9.27 14.26 11.62
N ILE A 134 -9.37 14.42 10.29
CA ILE A 134 -8.49 13.73 9.34
C ILE A 134 -7.25 14.56 9.07
N VAL A 135 -6.08 13.90 9.13
CA VAL A 135 -4.81 14.50 8.76
C VAL A 135 -4.40 13.96 7.39
N ALA A 136 -4.16 14.84 6.42
CA ALA A 136 -3.79 14.40 5.08
C ALA A 136 -2.37 13.81 5.02
N PRO A 137 -2.08 12.83 4.15
CA PRO A 137 -0.77 12.18 4.08
C PRO A 137 0.23 13.02 3.26
N ALA A 138 0.75 14.11 3.82
CA ALA A 138 1.60 15.07 3.10
C ALA A 138 2.84 14.46 2.42
N ALA A 139 3.64 13.64 3.12
CA ALA A 139 4.86 13.05 2.56
C ALA A 139 4.56 12.05 1.41
N LEU A 140 3.43 11.34 1.49
CA LEU A 140 2.96 10.46 0.43
C LEU A 140 2.64 11.25 -0.86
N LEU A 141 1.91 12.36 -0.71
CA LEU A 141 1.37 13.16 -1.81
C LEU A 141 2.36 14.20 -2.37
N ALA A 142 3.46 14.45 -1.65
CA ALA A 142 4.40 15.55 -1.89
C ALA A 142 4.96 15.60 -3.32
N ARG A 143 5.10 14.44 -3.97
CA ARG A 143 5.59 14.33 -5.35
C ARG A 143 4.91 13.18 -6.12
N PRO A 144 4.90 13.24 -7.46
CA PRO A 144 4.53 12.09 -8.28
C PRO A 144 5.38 10.85 -7.96
N PHE A 145 4.87 9.67 -8.27
CA PHE A 145 5.65 8.43 -8.22
C PHE A 145 6.50 8.29 -9.48
N GLY A 146 7.67 7.66 -9.34
CA GLY A 146 8.41 7.18 -10.50
C GLY A 146 7.62 6.10 -11.24
N PRO A 147 8.01 5.74 -12.48
CA PRO A 147 7.40 4.61 -13.16
C PRO A 147 7.59 3.32 -12.35
N PRO A 148 6.65 2.35 -12.44
CA PRO A 148 6.81 1.06 -11.78
C PRO A 148 8.14 0.41 -12.17
N ARG A 149 8.87 -0.07 -11.18
CA ARG A 149 10.03 -0.93 -11.38
C ARG A 149 9.60 -2.35 -11.11
N THR A 150 9.65 -3.17 -12.15
CA THR A 150 9.49 -4.61 -11.99
C THR A 150 10.77 -5.17 -11.37
N ASP A 151 10.62 -5.87 -10.26
CA ASP A 151 11.68 -6.70 -9.71
C ASP A 151 11.47 -8.11 -10.25
N GLY A 152 12.35 -8.56 -11.16
CA GLY A 152 12.22 -9.87 -11.81
C GLY A 152 12.21 -11.06 -10.85
N ARG A 153 12.53 -10.84 -9.56
CA ARG A 153 12.43 -11.85 -8.51
C ARG A 153 11.00 -12.18 -8.11
N PHE A 154 10.07 -11.24 -8.27
CA PHE A 154 8.72 -11.35 -7.75
C PHE A 154 7.72 -11.00 -8.85
N THR A 155 6.88 -11.96 -9.20
CA THR A 155 5.80 -11.74 -10.17
C THR A 155 4.46 -12.03 -9.48
N LEU A 156 3.54 -11.07 -9.52
CA LEU A 156 2.17 -11.27 -9.06
C LEU A 156 1.31 -11.85 -10.19
N ASP A 157 0.77 -13.06 -9.99
CA ASP A 157 -0.14 -13.75 -10.91
C ASP A 157 -1.40 -14.19 -10.15
N ASP A 158 -2.55 -13.59 -10.51
CA ASP A 158 -3.86 -13.86 -9.90
C ASP A 158 -3.86 -13.91 -8.35
N GLY A 159 -3.14 -12.97 -7.74
CA GLY A 159 -3.03 -12.87 -6.28
C GLY A 159 -2.01 -13.82 -5.64
N ILE A 160 -1.28 -14.61 -6.42
CA ILE A 160 -0.15 -15.44 -5.98
C ILE A 160 1.16 -14.78 -6.40
N ILE A 161 2.11 -14.68 -5.48
CA ILE A 161 3.43 -14.13 -5.80
C ILE A 161 4.37 -15.29 -6.12
N VAL A 162 4.81 -15.35 -7.37
CA VAL A 162 5.82 -16.29 -7.83
C VAL A 162 7.19 -15.68 -7.56
N CYS A 163 7.96 -16.35 -6.69
CA CYS A 163 9.35 -16.01 -6.42
C CYS A 163 10.26 -16.80 -7.38
N GLU A 164 10.83 -16.12 -8.35
CA GLU A 164 11.83 -16.73 -9.25
C GLU A 164 13.21 -16.61 -8.61
N GLY A 165 13.84 -17.77 -8.39
CA GLY A 165 15.15 -17.86 -7.75
C GLY A 165 16.21 -17.03 -8.49
N LEU A 166 16.77 -16.05 -7.78
CA LEU A 166 18.13 -15.60 -8.05
C LEU A 166 19.06 -16.75 -7.70
N ALA A 167 19.40 -17.56 -8.70
CA ALA A 167 20.55 -18.46 -8.64
C ALA A 167 21.86 -17.65 -8.54
#